data_AF-A0A7Z9DJK6-F1
#
_entry.id   AF-A0A7Z9DJK6-F1
#
_cell.length_a   1.000
_cell.length_b   1.000
_cell.length_c   1.000
_cell.angle_alpha   90.00
_cell.angle_beta   90.00
_cell.angle_gamma   90.00
#
_symmetry.space_group_name_H-M   'P 1'
#
loop_
_entity.id
_entity.type
_entity.pdbx_description
1 polymer ?
#
loop_
_entity_poly.entity_id
_entity_poly.type
_entity_poly.pdbx_seq_one_letter_code
_entity_poly.pdbx_strand_id
1 'polypeptide(L)' 'MDCEEEKLKSKYFSKKLRKLRLEHGFVIEEVALLLGVSGNTIRNYETNNGKPSIDRLIKLANVFNVSLDYFFTE' A
#
# COMPACT_ATOMS: atom_id res chain seq x y z
N MET A 1 -15.30 -20.85 -5.31
CA MET A 1 -15.97 -19.88 -4.43
C MET A 1 -15.02 -18.73 -4.06
N ASP A 2 -14.05 -18.41 -4.94
CA ASP A 2 -12.77 -17.82 -4.52
C ASP A 2 -12.48 -16.43 -5.12
N CYS A 3 -13.49 -15.73 -5.65
CA CYS A 3 -13.30 -14.39 -6.24
C CYS A 3 -13.59 -13.22 -5.27
N GLU A 4 -14.42 -13.42 -4.25
CA GLU A 4 -14.85 -12.35 -3.33
C GLU A 4 -13.75 -12.00 -2.31
N GLU A 5 -13.02 -13.01 -1.83
CA GLU A 5 -12.00 -12.85 -0.78
C GLU A 5 -10.77 -12.06 -1.25
N GLU A 6 -10.35 -12.24 -2.51
CA GLU A 6 -9.23 -11.50 -3.08
C GLU A 6 -9.52 -10.01 -3.28
N LYS A 7 -10.78 -9.65 -3.59
CA LYS A 7 -11.21 -8.25 -3.76
C LYS A 7 -11.19 -7.49 -2.44
N LEU A 8 -11.57 -8.16 -1.34
CA LEU A 8 -11.68 -7.57 -0.04
C LEU A 8 -10.29 -7.25 0.56
N LYS A 9 -9.32 -8.17 0.45
CA LYS A 9 -7.93 -7.96 0.92
C LYS A 9 -7.25 -6.77 0.21
N SER A 10 -7.51 -6.61 -1.08
CA SER A 10 -6.97 -5.50 -1.88
C SER A 10 -7.58 -4.13 -1.46
N LYS A 11 -8.82 -4.14 -0.97
CA LYS A 11 -9.51 -2.95 -0.44
C LYS A 11 -8.97 -2.52 0.94
N TYR A 12 -8.56 -3.44 1.80
CA TYR A 12 -7.91 -3.11 3.08
C TYR A 12 -6.52 -2.52 2.85
N PHE A 13 -5.71 -3.15 2.00
CA PHE A 13 -4.37 -2.68 1.66
C PHE A 13 -4.38 -1.22 1.17
N SER A 14 -5.20 -0.93 0.15
CA SER A 14 -5.29 0.40 -0.45
C SER A 14 -5.69 1.49 0.56
N LYS A 15 -6.65 1.18 1.46
CA LYS A 15 -7.07 2.08 2.53
C LYS A 15 -5.97 2.29 3.58
N LYS A 16 -5.33 1.23 4.07
CA LYS A 16 -4.29 1.29 5.11
C LYS A 16 -3.06 2.04 4.59
N LEU A 17 -2.67 1.81 3.34
CA LEU A 17 -1.58 2.55 2.70
C LEU A 17 -1.87 4.05 2.65
N ARG A 18 -3.05 4.44 2.15
CA ARG A 18 -3.45 5.84 2.11
C ARG A 18 -3.51 6.45 3.51
N LYS A 19 -4.00 5.71 4.50
CA LYS A 19 -4.05 6.15 5.89
C LYS A 19 -2.64 6.43 6.44
N LEU A 20 -1.72 5.46 6.33
CA LEU A 20 -0.34 5.62 6.78
C LEU A 20 0.37 6.80 6.12
N ARG A 21 0.16 6.96 4.81
CA ARG A 21 0.70 8.10 4.07
C ARG A 21 0.22 9.43 4.66
N LEU A 22 -1.07 9.56 4.93
CA LEU A 22 -1.65 10.77 5.51
C LEU A 22 -1.20 11.00 6.96
N GLU A 23 -1.09 9.94 7.77
CA GLU A 23 -0.62 10.02 9.16
C GLU A 23 0.83 10.49 9.26
N HIS A 24 1.68 10.12 8.30
CA HIS A 24 3.06 10.58 8.22
C HIS A 24 3.21 11.93 7.49
N GLY A 25 2.12 12.50 6.95
CA GLY A 25 2.15 13.75 6.22
C GLY A 25 2.81 13.67 4.83
N PHE A 26 2.99 12.48 4.28
CA PHE A 26 3.66 12.30 2.99
C PHE A 26 2.72 12.54 1.80
N VAL A 27 3.28 13.11 0.72
CA VAL A 27 2.63 13.11 -0.59
C VAL A 27 2.94 11.84 -1.37
N ILE A 28 2.17 11.56 -2.43
CA ILE A 28 2.29 10.32 -3.23
C ILE A 28 3.71 10.17 -3.79
N GLU A 29 4.29 11.29 -4.21
CA GLU A 29 5.59 11.42 -4.85
C GLU A 29 6.73 11.14 -3.85
N GLU A 30 6.58 11.52 -2.59
CA GLU A 30 7.53 11.20 -1.52
C GLU A 30 7.56 9.70 -1.24
N VAL A 31 6.38 9.08 -1.08
CA VAL A 31 6.28 7.62 -0.90
C VAL A 31 6.85 6.90 -2.12
N ALA A 32 6.60 7.40 -3.32
CA ALA A 32 7.13 6.84 -4.56
C ALA A 32 8.67 6.90 -4.60
N LEU A 33 9.27 8.02 -4.21
CA LEU A 33 10.71 8.19 -4.08
C LEU A 33 11.31 7.23 -3.05
N LEU A 34 10.69 7.10 -1.88
CA LEU A 34 11.14 6.18 -0.82
C LEU A 34 11.10 4.71 -1.28
N LEU A 35 10.11 4.34 -2.09
CA LEU A 35 10.00 2.99 -2.65
C LEU A 35 10.86 2.77 -3.90
N GLY A 36 11.34 3.83 -4.55
CA GLY A 36 12.00 3.78 -5.85
C GLY A 36 11.05 3.40 -6.99
N VAL A 37 9.81 3.90 -6.95
CA VAL A 37 8.78 3.67 -7.97
C VAL A 37 8.24 5.00 -8.50
N SER A 38 7.39 4.94 -9.53
CA SER A 38 6.71 6.15 -10.02
C SER A 38 5.54 6.55 -9.11
N GLY A 39 5.22 7.85 -9.03
CA GLY A 39 4.03 8.34 -8.30
C GLY A 39 2.73 7.69 -8.78
N ASN A 40 2.64 7.38 -10.07
CA ASN A 40 1.50 6.66 -10.64
C ASN A 40 1.34 5.24 -10.05
N THR A 41 2.44 4.58 -9.69
CA THR A 41 2.43 3.27 -9.04
C THR A 41 1.75 3.35 -7.67
N ILE A 42 2.13 4.34 -6.85
CA ILE A 42 1.53 4.56 -5.52
C ILE A 42 0.05 4.95 -5.66
N ARG A 43 -0.30 5.80 -6.63
CA ARG A 43 -1.69 6.13 -6.94
C ARG A 43 -2.51 4.89 -7.31
N ASN A 44 -1.96 3.98 -8.09
CA ASN A 44 -2.61 2.71 -8.45
C ASN A 44 -2.81 1.82 -7.21
N TYR A 45 -1.86 1.81 -6.29
CA TYR A 45 -1.97 1.08 -5.01
C TYR A 45 -3.09 1.63 -4.14
N GLU A 46 -3.23 2.95 -4.03
CA GLU A 46 -4.29 3.59 -3.25
C GLU A 46 -5.67 3.50 -3.90
N THR A 47 -5.73 3.34 -5.22
CA THR A 47 -7.00 3.21 -5.98
C THR A 47 -7.40 1.76 -6.25
N ASN A 48 -6.69 0.79 -5.67
CA ASN A 48 -6.98 -0.64 -5.81
C ASN A 48 -6.81 -1.15 -7.26
N ASN A 49 -6.07 -0.41 -8.09
CA ASN A 49 -5.80 -0.70 -9.51
C ASN A 49 -4.43 -1.36 -9.73
N GLY A 50 -3.69 -1.64 -8.66
CA GLY A 50 -2.41 -2.35 -8.73
C GLY A 50 -2.09 -3.04 -7.41
N LYS A 51 -1.43 -4.20 -7.48
CA LYS A 51 -0.91 -4.91 -6.32
C LYS A 51 0.60 -4.65 -6.20
N PRO A 52 1.13 -4.32 -5.01
CA PRO A 52 2.56 -4.32 -4.78
C PRO A 52 3.13 -5.73 -4.89
N SER A 53 4.37 -5.86 -5.37
CA SER A 53 5.13 -7.08 -5.18
C SER A 53 5.50 -7.25 -3.71
N ILE A 54 5.87 -8.47 -3.31
CA ILE A 54 6.30 -8.78 -1.93
C ILE A 54 7.45 -7.85 -1.51
N ASP A 55 8.43 -7.60 -2.39
CA ASP A 55 9.54 -6.68 -2.10
C ASP A 55 9.07 -5.26 -1.80
N ARG A 56 8.06 -4.76 -2.53
CA ARG A 56 7.49 -3.43 -2.33
C ARG A 56 6.68 -3.35 -1.04
N LEU A 57 5.98 -4.42 -0.71
CA LEU A 57 5.28 -4.59 0.57
C LEU A 57 6.26 -4.53 1.75
N ILE A 58 7.38 -5.23 1.67
CA ILE A 58 8.44 -5.20 2.70
C ILE A 58 9.02 -3.79 2.82
N LYS A 59 9.31 -3.12 1.69
CA LYS A 59 9.78 -1.72 1.72
C LYS A 59 8.77 -0.78 2.36
N LEU A 60 7.48 -0.92 2.03
CA LEU A 60 6.42 -0.13 2.64
C LEU A 60 6.34 -0.34 4.15
N ALA A 61 6.37 -1.60 4.59
CA ALA A 61 6.40 -1.95 6.01
C ALA A 61 7.59 -1.30 6.72
N ASN A 62 8.77 -1.32 6.12
CA ASN A 62 9.98 -0.68 6.67
C ASN A 62 9.89 0.85 6.69
N VAL A 63 9.38 1.48 5.61
CA VAL A 63 9.23 2.94 5.51
C VAL A 63 8.27 3.48 6.56
N PHE A 64 7.15 2.79 6.78
CA PHE A 64 6.13 3.18 7.75
C PHE A 64 6.35 2.55 9.13
N ASN A 65 7.42 1.77 9.30
CA ASN A 65 7.75 1.02 10.51
C ASN A 65 6.55 0.22 11.08
N VAL A 66 5.83 -0.49 10.20
CA VAL A 66 4.68 -1.35 10.51
C VAL A 66 4.95 -2.79 10.11
N SER A 67 4.16 -3.74 10.62
CA SER A 67 4.18 -5.12 10.15
C SER A 67 3.53 -5.26 8.77
N LEU A 68 3.90 -6.30 8.02
CA LEU A 68 3.24 -6.63 6.75
C LEU A 68 1.74 -6.94 6.93
N ASP A 69 1.40 -7.61 8.04
CA ASP A 69 0.03 -7.93 8.41
C ASP A 69 -0.86 -6.70 8.57
N TYR A 70 -0.29 -5.57 9.00
CA TYR A 70 -1.03 -4.32 9.17
C TYR A 70 -1.85 -3.93 7.93
N PHE A 71 -1.31 -4.18 6.74
CA PHE A 71 -2.00 -3.84 5.49
C PHE A 71 -3.22 -4.72 5.20
N PHE A 72 -3.34 -5.89 5.84
CA PHE A 72 -4.40 -6.87 5.60
C PHE A 72 -5.33 -7.09 6.80
N THR A 73 -4.98 -6.52 7.96
CA THR A 73 -5.86 -6.48 9.14
C THR A 73 -7.04 -5.54 8.96
N GLU A 74 -8.20 -5.92 9.52
CA GLU A 74 -9.42 -5.10 9.56
C GLU A 74 -9.25 -3.88 10.47
#